data_AF-A0A955DRY2-F1
#
_entry.id   AF-A0A955DRY2-F1
#
_cell.length_a   1.000
_cell.length_b   1.000
_cell.length_c   1.000
_cell.angle_alpha   90.00
_cell.angle_beta   90.00
_cell.angle_gamma   90.00
#
_symmetry.space_group_name_H-M   'P 1'
#
loop_
_entity.id
_entity.type
_entity.pdbx_description
1 polymer ?
#
loop_
_entity_poly.entity_id
_entity_poly.type
_entity_poly.pdbx_seq_one_letter_code
_entity_poly.pdbx_strand_id
1 'polypeptide(L)'
;WKINEHNVYKLNLQNAREEFYPVMAQGRIQKARCYMRENRMLPLLGHFALYVEILKKHSDINDIVRAAHAWFMKRAPKRANLELQQSLQSLEVMIIDGWVWGTLNPKKPRLELSLKGEDGMIHRNRDVPRSA
;
A
#
# COMPACT_ATOMS: atom_id res chain seq x y z
N TRP A 1 11.73 -2.40 3.77
CA TRP A 1 10.33 -2.19 4.16
C TRP A 1 10.30 -1.27 5.37
N LYS A 2 10.18 0.04 5.10
CA LYS A 2 9.98 1.14 6.05
C LYS A 2 8.76 0.89 6.95
N ILE A 3 7.76 0.15 6.45
CA ILE A 3 6.59 -0.30 7.20
C ILE A 3 6.92 -1.24 8.38
N ASN A 4 8.10 -1.85 8.42
CA ASN A 4 8.53 -2.69 9.56
C ASN A 4 9.12 -1.86 10.72
N GLU A 5 9.53 -0.61 10.45
CA GLU A 5 10.21 0.23 11.44
C GLU A 5 9.26 0.81 12.49
N HIS A 6 7.98 0.95 12.14
CA HIS A 6 6.95 1.57 12.96
C HIS A 6 5.71 0.67 13.08
N ASN A 7 4.87 0.95 14.07
CA ASN A 7 3.62 0.20 14.29
C ASN A 7 2.40 1.11 14.52
N VAL A 8 2.60 2.42 14.58
CA VAL A 8 1.55 3.42 14.58
C VAL A 8 1.75 4.33 13.37
N TYR A 9 0.71 4.47 12.56
CA TYR A 9 0.71 5.21 11.32
C TYR A 9 -0.39 6.26 11.29
N LYS A 10 -0.10 7.42 10.71
CA LYS A 10 -1.07 8.50 10.55
C LYS A 10 -0.97 9.15 9.18
N LEU A 11 -2.12 9.37 8.54
CA LEU A 11 -2.19 10.13 7.30
C LEU A 11 -1.79 11.59 7.55
N ASN A 12 -0.85 12.08 6.74
CA ASN A 12 -0.38 13.45 6.78
C ASN A 12 -0.83 14.21 5.52
N LEU A 13 -1.91 14.96 5.66
CA LEU A 13 -2.43 15.88 4.64
C LEU A 13 -2.09 17.35 4.94
N GLN A 14 -1.13 17.61 5.84
CA GLN A 14 -0.73 18.99 6.13
C GLN A 14 -0.24 19.67 4.85
N ASN A 15 -0.77 20.87 4.58
CA ASN A 15 -0.53 21.67 3.37
C ASN A 15 -0.88 20.95 2.05
N ALA A 16 -1.65 19.86 2.13
CA ALA A 16 -2.16 19.21 0.95
C ALA A 16 -3.49 19.86 0.53
N ARG A 17 -3.68 20.04 -0.77
CA ARG A 17 -4.93 20.52 -1.37
C ARG A 17 -5.56 19.41 -2.22
N GLU A 18 -6.88 19.35 -2.22
CA GLU A 18 -7.59 18.42 -3.09
C GLU A 18 -7.66 18.99 -4.50
N GLU A 19 -7.29 18.17 -5.48
CA GLU A 19 -7.31 18.50 -6.90
C GLU A 19 -7.85 17.32 -7.72
N PHE A 20 -7.99 17.55 -9.02
CA PHE A 20 -8.27 16.50 -9.99
C PHE A 20 -7.09 16.31 -10.91
N TYR A 21 -6.78 15.08 -11.25
CA TYR A 21 -5.77 14.74 -12.24
C TYR A 21 -6.35 13.81 -13.32
N PRO A 22 -5.86 13.92 -14.57
CA PRO A 22 -6.33 13.09 -15.67
C PRO A 22 -5.81 11.65 -15.53
N VAL A 23 -6.72 10.68 -15.61
CA VAL A 23 -6.42 9.25 -15.64
C VAL A 23 -7.01 8.65 -16.90
N MET A 24 -6.20 7.91 -17.65
CA MET A 24 -6.70 7.11 -18.78
C MET A 24 -7.41 5.87 -18.24
N ALA A 25 -8.70 5.75 -18.52
CA ALA A 25 -9.52 4.64 -18.08
C ALA A 25 -10.49 4.25 -19.23
N GLN A 26 -10.41 2.99 -19.66
CA GLN A 26 -11.21 2.44 -20.77
C GLN A 26 -11.15 3.27 -22.06
N GLY A 27 -9.95 3.72 -22.44
CA GLY A 27 -9.73 4.50 -23.66
C GLY A 27 -10.23 5.94 -23.60
N ARG A 28 -10.57 6.45 -22.40
CA ARG A 28 -11.00 7.83 -22.19
C ARG A 28 -10.24 8.48 -21.04
N ILE A 29 -10.01 9.78 -21.13
CA ILE A 29 -9.45 10.56 -20.03
C ILE A 29 -10.58 10.87 -19.04
N GLN A 30 -10.42 10.42 -17.80
CA GLN A 30 -11.32 10.68 -16.69
C GLN A 30 -10.62 11.55 -15.64
N LYS A 31 -11.39 12.35 -14.88
CA LYS A 31 -10.86 13.11 -13.75
C LYS A 31 -10.89 12.24 -12.50
N ALA A 32 -9.73 11.97 -11.92
CA ALA A 32 -9.63 11.30 -10.61
C ALA A 32 -9.24 12.33 -9.55
N ARG A 33 -9.77 12.17 -8.33
CA ARG A 33 -9.38 13.02 -7.20
C ARG A 33 -7.96 12.68 -6.74
N CYS A 34 -7.23 13.68 -6.28
CA CYS A 34 -5.92 13.51 -5.65
C CYS A 34 -5.69 14.55 -4.56
N TYR A 35 -4.72 14.29 -3.69
CA TYR A 35 -4.11 15.32 -2.86
C TYR A 35 -2.81 15.79 -3.50
N MET A 36 -2.63 17.10 -3.60
CA MET A 36 -1.43 17.75 -4.11
C MET A 36 -0.71 18.45 -2.96
N ARG A 37 0.59 18.21 -2.83
CA ARG A 37 1.45 18.93 -1.88
C ARG A 37 2.78 19.21 -2.55
N GLU A 38 3.07 20.49 -2.74
CA GLU A 38 4.24 20.95 -3.52
C GLU A 38 4.24 20.28 -4.91
N ASN A 39 5.28 19.49 -5.21
CA ASN A 39 5.42 18.75 -6.47
C ASN A 39 5.06 17.25 -6.35
N ARG A 40 4.35 16.86 -5.29
CA ARG A 40 3.92 15.47 -5.03
C ARG A 40 2.41 15.33 -5.15
N MET A 41 1.99 14.21 -5.72
CA MET A 41 0.58 13.83 -5.87
C MET A 41 0.31 12.53 -5.13
N LEU A 42 -0.77 12.49 -4.34
CA LEU A 42 -1.36 11.27 -3.80
C LEU A 42 -2.68 10.98 -4.53
N PRO A 43 -2.69 10.02 -5.47
CA PRO A 43 -3.91 9.64 -6.18
C PRO A 43 -4.95 9.00 -5.24
N LEU A 44 -6.21 9.43 -5.32
CA LEU A 44 -7.32 8.79 -4.61
C LEU A 44 -7.99 7.72 -5.47
N LEU A 45 -7.19 6.73 -5.88
CA LEU A 45 -7.65 5.49 -6.54
C LEU A 45 -6.85 4.27 -6.10
N GLY A 46 -7.39 3.09 -6.42
CA GLY A 46 -6.73 1.81 -6.17
C GLY A 46 -6.36 1.63 -4.69
N HIS A 47 -5.15 1.11 -4.45
CA HIS A 47 -4.63 0.88 -3.09
C HIS A 47 -4.40 2.19 -2.33
N PHE A 48 -4.01 3.27 -3.00
CA PHE A 48 -3.81 4.57 -2.33
C PHE A 48 -5.12 5.10 -1.72
N ALA A 49 -6.23 5.05 -2.47
CA ALA A 49 -7.55 5.39 -1.93
C ALA A 49 -7.93 4.51 -0.74
N LEU A 50 -7.68 3.20 -0.82
CA LEU A 50 -7.96 2.27 0.26
C LEU A 50 -7.23 2.67 1.54
N TYR A 51 -5.93 2.93 1.47
CA TYR A 51 -5.16 3.32 2.66
C TYR A 51 -5.53 4.70 3.19
N VAL A 52 -5.88 5.67 2.34
CA VAL A 52 -6.41 6.96 2.81
C VAL A 52 -7.65 6.74 3.68
N GLU A 53 -8.59 5.89 3.25
CA GLU A 53 -9.81 5.62 4.01
C GLU A 53 -9.57 4.80 5.28
N ILE A 54 -8.64 3.84 5.26
CA ILE A 54 -8.27 3.06 6.44
C ILE A 54 -7.55 3.94 7.48
N LEU A 55 -6.60 4.76 7.05
CA LEU A 55 -5.78 5.60 7.94
C LEU A 55 -6.56 6.76 8.57
N LYS A 56 -7.73 7.12 8.01
CA LYS A 56 -8.68 8.03 8.67
C LYS A 56 -9.31 7.41 9.94
N LYS A 57 -9.34 6.08 10.04
CA LYS A 57 -10.05 5.32 11.09
C LYS A 57 -9.12 4.55 12.01
N HIS A 58 -7.99 4.09 11.50
CA HIS A 58 -7.06 3.21 12.19
C HIS A 58 -5.66 3.79 12.15
N SER A 59 -4.97 3.74 13.28
CA SER A 59 -3.56 4.11 13.38
C SER A 59 -2.65 2.93 13.69
N ASP A 60 -3.17 1.84 14.25
CA ASP A 60 -2.38 0.63 14.54
C ASP A 60 -2.12 -0.19 13.27
N ILE A 61 -0.90 -0.66 13.06
CA ILE A 61 -0.56 -1.44 11.87
C ILE A 61 -1.38 -2.73 11.75
N ASN A 62 -1.71 -3.40 12.85
CA ASN A 62 -2.50 -4.62 12.80
C ASN A 62 -3.96 -4.32 12.46
N ASP A 63 -4.50 -3.22 12.98
CA ASP A 63 -5.84 -2.75 12.61
C ASP A 63 -5.90 -2.36 11.14
N ILE A 64 -4.87 -1.67 10.65
CA ILE A 64 -4.74 -1.26 9.24
C ILE A 64 -4.70 -2.49 8.33
N VAL A 65 -3.82 -3.46 8.63
CA VAL A 65 -3.68 -4.70 7.83
C VAL A 65 -4.98 -5.51 7.86
N ARG A 66 -5.61 -5.66 9.03
CA ARG A 66 -6.89 -6.35 9.18
C ARG A 66 -8.01 -5.68 8.41
N ALA A 67 -8.09 -4.35 8.44
CA ALA A 67 -9.09 -3.60 7.68
C ALA A 67 -8.88 -3.74 6.16
N ALA A 68 -7.62 -3.71 5.70
CA ALA A 68 -7.28 -3.94 4.29
C ALA A 68 -7.63 -5.37 3.86
N HIS A 69 -7.25 -6.38 4.64
CA HIS A 69 -7.57 -7.78 4.38
C HIS A 69 -9.08 -8.00 4.29
N ALA A 70 -9.84 -7.46 5.25
CA ALA A 70 -11.30 -7.56 5.26
C ALA A 70 -11.93 -6.89 4.02
N TRP A 71 -11.35 -5.79 3.53
CA TRP A 71 -11.79 -5.12 2.31
C TRP A 71 -11.58 -6.03 1.09
N PHE A 72 -10.40 -6.66 0.95
CA PHE A 72 -10.10 -7.57 -0.16
C PHE A 72 -10.91 -8.87 -0.09
N MET A 73 -11.12 -9.42 1.11
CA MET A 73 -11.95 -10.62 1.31
C MET A 73 -13.38 -10.44 0.80
N LYS A 74 -13.92 -9.21 0.86
CA LYS A 74 -15.27 -8.91 0.33
C LYS A 74 -15.34 -8.81 -1.19
N ARG A 75 -14.25 -8.42 -1.86
CA ARG A 75 -14.24 -8.16 -3.32
C ARG A 75 -13.65 -9.32 -4.12
N ALA A 76 -12.58 -9.92 -3.62
CA ALA A 76 -11.86 -10.98 -4.29
C ALA A 76 -11.28 -11.99 -3.28
N PRO A 77 -12.14 -12.77 -2.57
CA PRO A 77 -11.68 -13.66 -1.49
C PRO A 77 -10.56 -14.61 -1.92
N LYS A 78 -10.62 -15.16 -3.14
CA LYS A 78 -9.61 -16.08 -3.69
C LYS A 78 -8.22 -15.44 -3.88
N ARG A 79 -8.14 -14.11 -3.99
CA ARG A 79 -6.91 -13.36 -4.22
C ARG A 79 -6.57 -12.41 -3.07
N ALA A 80 -7.34 -12.42 -1.99
CA ALA A 80 -7.26 -11.39 -0.95
C ALA A 80 -5.86 -11.27 -0.31
N ASN A 81 -5.17 -12.40 -0.12
CA ASN A 81 -3.81 -12.39 0.42
C ASN A 81 -2.79 -11.76 -0.55
N LEU A 82 -2.91 -12.07 -1.85
CA LEU A 82 -2.06 -11.48 -2.89
C LEU A 82 -2.32 -9.98 -3.01
N GLU A 83 -3.58 -9.58 -3.08
CA GLU A 83 -3.98 -8.18 -3.14
C GLU A 83 -3.50 -7.40 -1.90
N LEU A 84 -3.57 -8.01 -0.72
CA LEU A 84 -3.03 -7.43 0.51
C LEU A 84 -1.50 -7.22 0.42
N GLN A 85 -0.76 -8.22 -0.06
CA GLN A 85 0.71 -8.09 -0.21
C GLN A 85 1.07 -6.96 -1.19
N GLN A 86 0.37 -6.87 -2.31
CA GLN A 86 0.56 -5.80 -3.30
C GLN A 86 0.13 -4.44 -2.74
N SER A 87 -0.94 -4.37 -1.97
CA SER A 87 -1.40 -3.12 -1.37
C SER A 87 -0.41 -2.61 -0.34
N LEU A 88 0.23 -3.48 0.45
CA LEU A 88 1.25 -3.07 1.43
C LEU A 88 2.43 -2.35 0.78
N GLN A 89 2.76 -2.64 -0.49
CA GLN A 89 3.75 -1.87 -1.25
C GLN A 89 3.29 -0.42 -1.49
N SER A 90 1.99 -0.20 -1.69
CA SER A 90 1.45 1.16 -1.84
C SER A 90 1.52 1.93 -0.52
N LEU A 91 1.25 1.28 0.62
CA LEU A 91 1.42 1.90 1.93
C LEU A 91 2.88 2.25 2.21
N GLU A 92 3.82 1.36 1.85
CA GLU A 92 5.26 1.63 1.91
C GLU A 92 5.64 2.90 1.13
N VAL A 93 5.16 3.04 -0.12
CA VAL A 93 5.38 4.26 -0.93
C VAL A 93 4.81 5.50 -0.25
N MET A 94 3.59 5.41 0.30
CA MET A 94 2.98 6.54 1.03
C MET A 94 3.81 6.97 2.25
N ILE A 95 4.49 6.03 2.92
CA ILE A 95 5.39 6.33 4.03
C ILE A 95 6.66 7.03 3.50
N ILE A 96 7.28 6.48 2.46
CA ILE A 96 8.50 7.03 1.85
C ILE A 96 8.27 8.47 1.34
N ASP A 97 7.15 8.71 0.67
CA ASP A 97 6.81 10.02 0.10
C ASP A 97 6.35 11.04 1.16
N GLY A 98 6.19 10.61 2.41
CA GLY A 98 5.79 11.44 3.55
C GLY A 98 4.28 11.73 3.60
N TRP A 99 3.46 11.02 2.85
CA TRP A 99 2.00 11.05 2.96
C TRP A 99 1.50 10.34 4.23
N VAL A 100 2.31 9.44 4.79
CA VAL A 100 2.04 8.73 6.04
C VAL A 100 3.24 8.87 6.97
N TRP A 101 2.97 9.24 8.21
CA TRP A 101 3.99 9.26 9.27
C TRP A 101 3.89 8.00 10.10
N GLY A 102 5.04 7.40 10.39
CA GLY A 102 5.17 6.24 11.28
C GLY A 102 5.81 6.64 12.60
N THR A 103 5.32 6.08 13.70
CA THR A 103 5.98 6.11 15.01
C THR A 103 5.99 4.73 15.65
N LEU A 104 6.96 4.52 16.54
CA LEU A 104 7.09 3.28 17.27
C LEU A 104 6.44 3.41 18.65
N ASN A 105 5.44 2.56 18.91
CA ASN A 105 4.88 2.36 20.24
C ASN A 105 5.37 1.01 20.80
N PRO A 106 6.22 0.99 21.84
CA PRO A 106 6.79 -0.24 22.39
C PRO A 106 5.76 -1.18 23.03
N LYS A 107 4.55 -0.69 23.33
CA LYS A 107 3.47 -1.48 23.94
C LYS A 107 2.65 -2.27 22.92
N LYS A 108 2.99 -2.17 21.63
CA LYS A 108 2.20 -2.75 20.54
C LYS A 108 3.06 -3.63 19.62
N PRO A 109 2.49 -4.69 19.05
CA PRO A 109 3.23 -5.54 18.12
C PRO A 109 3.56 -4.79 16.82
N ARG A 110 4.66 -5.19 16.19
CA ARG A 110 5.07 -4.67 14.87
C ARG A 110 4.63 -5.62 13.77
N LEU A 111 4.55 -5.09 12.56
CA LEU A 111 4.44 -5.93 11.38
C LEU A 111 5.83 -6.43 11.00
N GLU A 112 5.93 -7.73 10.72
CA GLU A 112 7.17 -8.35 10.22
C GLU A 112 6.95 -8.83 8.78
N LEU A 113 7.24 -7.95 7.81
CA LEU A 113 7.35 -8.37 6.42
C LEU A 113 8.79 -8.79 6.13
N SER A 114 8.98 -10.04 5.72
CA SER A 114 10.26 -10.52 5.21
C SER A 114 10.15 -10.79 3.71
N LEU A 115 11.16 -10.35 2.95
CA LEU A 115 11.39 -10.85 1.60
C LEU A 115 11.95 -12.27 1.73
N LYS A 116 11.13 -13.25 2.09
CA LYS A 116 11.51 -14.63 1.85
C LYS A 116 11.44 -14.82 0.34
N GLY A 117 12.59 -15.02 -0.30
CA GLY A 117 12.70 -15.37 -1.73
C GLY A 117 12.10 -16.74 -2.10
N GLU A 118 11.13 -17.21 -1.31
CA GLU A 118 10.44 -18.49 -1.38
C GLU A 118 8.94 -18.30 -1.09
N ASP A 119 8.33 -17.19 -1.53
CA ASP A 119 6.86 -17.08 -1.52
C ASP A 119 6.20 -17.93 -2.63
N GLY A 120 7.01 -18.65 -3.42
CA GLY A 120 6.58 -19.46 -4.55
C GLY A 120 6.16 -18.67 -5.79
N MET A 121 6.15 -17.33 -5.73
CA MET A 121 5.71 -16.47 -6.83
C MET A 121 6.80 -16.20 -7.86
N ILE A 122 8.07 -16.26 -7.44
CA ILE A 122 9.23 -16.13 -8.33
C ILE A 122 9.80 -17.54 -8.58
N HIS A 123 9.45 -18.12 -9.73
CA HIS A 123 10.19 -19.28 -10.23
C HIS A 123 11.55 -18.81 -10.74
N ARG A 124 12.64 -19.31 -10.13
CA ARG A 124 13.96 -19.17 -10.73
C ARG A 124 13.96 -19.91 -12.06
N ASN A 125 14.25 -19.21 -13.17
CA ASN A 125 14.57 -19.88 -14.42
C ASN A 125 15.72 -20.86 -14.16
N ARG A 126 15.49 -22.14 -14.42
CA ARG A 126 16.54 -23.15 -14.51
C ARG A 126 16.91 -23.25 -15.98
N ASP A 127 18.09 -22.79 -16.33
CA ASP A 127 18.65 -23.10 -17.65
C ASP A 127 18.84 -24.61 -17.75
N VAL A 128 18.35 -25.21 -18.84
CA VAL A 128 18.59 -26.62 -19.13
C VAL A 128 20.09 -26.75 -19.40
N PRO A 129 20.86 -27.56 -18.65
CA PRO A 129 22.26 -27.75 -18.93
C PRO A 129 22.38 -28.29 -20.36
N ARG A 130 23.14 -27.60 -21.22
CA ARG A 130 23.49 -28.11 -22.54
C ARG A 130 24.20 -29.44 -22.35
N SER A 131 23.53 -30.52 -22.70
CA SER A 131 24.15 -31.83 -22.89
C SER A 131 25.20 -31.68 -24.00
N ALA A 132 26.47 -31.81 -23.63
CA ALA A 132 27.59 -31.96 -24.55
C ALA A 132 27.65 -33.39 -25.10
#